data_AF-A0A3A4MAK5-F1
#
_entry.id   AF-A0A3A4MAK5-F1
#
_cell.length_a   1.000
_cell.length_b   1.000
_cell.length_c   1.000
_cell.angle_alpha   90.00
_cell.angle_beta   90.00
_cell.angle_gamma   90.00
#
_symmetry.space_group_name_H-M   'P 1'
#
loop_
_entity.id
_entity.type
_entity.pdbx_description
1 polymer ?
#
loop_
_entity_poly.entity_id
_entity_poly.type
_entity_poly.pdbx_seq_one_letter_code
_entity_poly.pdbx_strand_id
1 'polypeptide(L)'
;MDIDTSRLRTGLPQVGVQPYRQVHAHSTGNRNSTAQNEADYHYRKNPELGFFSHVVGNGRVMQVGPVNNGSWDVGGGWNAESYAAVELIESHST
;
A
#
# COMPACT_ATOMS: atom_id res chain seq x y z
N MET A 1 13.24 -8.74 -8.92
CA MET A 1 13.14 -7.41 -8.31
C MET A 1 13.27 -7.60 -6.82
N ASP A 2 14.08 -6.79 -6.17
CA ASP A 2 14.23 -6.85 -4.71
C ASP A 2 13.10 -6.06 -4.05
N ILE A 3 12.39 -6.71 -3.14
CA ILE A 3 11.25 -6.12 -2.40
C ILE A 3 11.54 -6.27 -0.91
N ASP A 4 11.56 -5.15 -0.20
CA ASP A 4 11.71 -5.11 1.25
C ASP A 4 10.37 -5.45 1.92
N THR A 5 10.34 -6.53 2.70
CA THR A 5 9.15 -7.01 3.43
C THR A 5 9.27 -6.80 4.94
N SER A 6 10.24 -6.02 5.42
CA SER A 6 10.50 -5.78 6.86
C SER A 6 9.36 -5.06 7.60
N ARG A 7 8.38 -4.54 6.84
CA ARG A 7 7.16 -3.88 7.32
C ARG A 7 5.88 -4.47 6.72
N LEU A 8 5.93 -5.70 6.24
CA LEU A 8 4.73 -6.41 5.78
C LEU A 8 3.78 -6.65 6.96
N ARG A 9 2.61 -6.02 6.94
CA ARG A 9 1.57 -6.17 7.97
C ARG A 9 0.64 -7.33 7.62
N THR A 10 0.82 -8.46 8.28
CA THR A 10 0.06 -9.72 7.99
C THR A 10 -1.34 -9.77 8.61
N GLY A 11 -1.68 -8.87 9.53
CA GLY A 11 -2.97 -8.82 10.21
C GLY A 11 -4.02 -7.89 9.58
N LEU A 12 -3.85 -7.49 8.32
CA LEU A 12 -4.82 -6.65 7.62
C LEU A 12 -6.08 -7.45 7.23
N PRO A 13 -7.28 -6.83 7.25
CA PRO A 13 -8.50 -7.53 6.88
C PRO A 13 -8.50 -7.89 5.39
N GLN A 14 -9.17 -9.00 5.07
CA GLN A 14 -9.59 -9.28 3.69
C GLN A 14 -10.74 -8.35 3.30
N VAL A 15 -10.72 -7.84 2.07
CA VAL A 15 -11.77 -6.96 1.53
C VAL A 15 -12.28 -7.54 0.21
N GLY A 16 -13.50 -8.07 0.19
CA GLY A 16 -14.01 -8.80 -0.97
C GLY A 16 -13.50 -10.24 -1.04
N VAL A 17 -13.58 -10.83 -2.23
CA VAL A 17 -13.18 -12.23 -2.47
C VAL A 17 -12.53 -12.36 -3.84
N GLN A 18 -11.67 -13.37 -3.99
CA GLN A 18 -11.06 -13.68 -5.28
C GLN A 18 -12.11 -14.03 -6.34
N PRO A 19 -11.85 -13.75 -7.63
CA PRO A 19 -10.64 -13.10 -8.14
C PRO A 19 -10.66 -11.58 -7.94
N TYR A 20 -9.51 -11.00 -7.60
CA TYR A 20 -9.30 -9.55 -7.57
C TYR A 20 -8.78 -9.10 -8.95
N ARG A 21 -9.49 -8.22 -9.67
CA ARG A 21 -9.20 -7.93 -11.08
C ARG A 21 -8.43 -6.63 -11.33
N GLN A 22 -8.08 -5.89 -10.28
CA GLN A 22 -7.48 -4.55 -10.42
C GLN A 22 -6.14 -4.46 -9.70
N VAL A 23 -5.23 -3.67 -10.28
CA VAL A 23 -4.05 -3.14 -9.59
C VAL A 23 -4.20 -1.62 -9.59
N HIS A 24 -4.15 -1.01 -8.41
CA HIS A 24 -4.35 0.43 -8.27
C HIS A 24 -3.01 1.16 -8.15
N ALA A 25 -2.86 2.24 -8.91
CA ALA A 25 -1.74 3.15 -8.82
C ALA A 25 -2.15 4.39 -8.02
N HIS A 26 -1.35 4.73 -7.02
CA HIS A 26 -1.57 5.84 -6.09
C HIS A 26 -0.31 6.68 -5.94
N SER A 27 -0.45 7.84 -5.33
CA SER A 27 0.64 8.62 -4.77
C SER A 27 0.25 9.12 -3.38
N THR A 28 1.25 9.27 -2.49
CA THR A 28 0.98 9.36 -1.04
C THR A 28 0.33 10.68 -0.60
N GLY A 29 0.29 11.70 -1.46
CA GLY A 29 -0.14 13.05 -1.11
C GLY A 29 0.74 13.71 -0.04
N ASN A 30 1.91 13.13 0.26
CA ASN A 30 2.76 13.55 1.37
C ASN A 30 4.14 13.97 0.85
N ARG A 31 4.32 15.28 0.73
CA ARG A 31 5.54 15.92 0.21
C ARG A 31 6.81 15.72 1.06
N ASN A 32 6.68 15.16 2.27
CA ASN A 32 7.77 15.11 3.24
C ASN A 32 8.19 13.67 3.63
N SER A 33 7.39 12.66 3.30
CA SER A 33 7.62 11.30 3.79
C SER A 33 8.54 10.50 2.87
N THR A 34 9.53 9.84 3.46
CA THR A 34 10.28 8.78 2.77
C THR A 34 9.43 7.52 2.65
N ALA A 35 9.84 6.57 1.80
CA ALA A 35 9.24 5.25 1.74
C ALA A 35 9.29 4.53 3.09
N GLN A 36 10.33 4.77 3.92
CA GLN A 36 10.38 4.21 5.27
C GLN A 36 9.29 4.80 6.16
N ASN A 37 9.07 6.12 6.10
CA ASN A 37 8.06 6.77 6.92
C ASN A 37 6.66 6.28 6.57
N GLU A 38 6.37 6.09 5.29
CA GLU A 38 5.10 5.51 4.83
C GLU A 38 4.93 4.07 5.30
N ALA A 39 5.96 3.24 5.17
CA ALA A 39 5.92 1.86 5.66
C ALA A 39 5.73 1.79 7.19
N ASP A 40 6.45 2.59 7.96
CA ASP A 40 6.35 2.62 9.42
C ASP A 40 4.98 3.15 9.89
N TYR A 41 4.43 4.16 9.22
CA TYR A 41 3.10 4.67 9.51
C TYR A 41 2.01 3.65 9.13
N HIS A 42 2.07 3.07 7.94
CA HIS A 42 1.16 2.03 7.47
C HIS A 42 1.12 0.81 8.42
N TYR A 43 2.30 0.42 8.93
CA TYR A 43 2.43 -0.70 9.87
C TYR A 43 1.63 -0.47 11.17
N ARG A 44 1.56 0.78 11.67
CA ARG A 44 0.94 1.12 12.96
C ARG A 44 -0.43 1.81 12.87
N LYS A 45 -0.83 2.32 11.72
CA LYS A 45 -2.09 3.09 11.58
C LYS A 45 -3.32 2.20 11.83
N ASN A 46 -4.45 2.82 12.19
CA ASN A 46 -5.75 2.16 12.11
C ASN A 46 -6.02 1.81 10.62
N PRO A 47 -6.24 0.53 10.24
CA PRO A 47 -6.54 0.14 8.87
C PRO A 47 -7.77 0.85 8.28
N GLU A 48 -8.76 1.23 9.10
CA GLU A 48 -9.96 1.94 8.63
C GLU A 48 -9.67 3.32 8.02
N LEU A 49 -8.49 3.90 8.29
CA LEU A 49 -7.99 5.11 7.62
C LEU A 49 -7.41 4.82 6.21
N GLY A 50 -7.63 3.62 5.69
CA GLY A 50 -7.15 3.12 4.42
C GLY A 50 -5.79 2.43 4.49
N PHE A 51 -5.57 1.43 3.65
CA PHE A 51 -4.31 0.68 3.57
C PHE A 51 -4.06 0.17 2.16
N PHE A 52 -2.78 0.01 1.81
CA PHE A 52 -2.30 -0.44 0.49
C PHE A 52 -1.29 -1.58 0.62
N SER A 53 -0.80 -2.09 -0.52
CA SER A 53 0.10 -3.26 -0.56
C SER A 53 1.58 -2.91 -0.69
N HIS A 54 1.92 -1.84 -1.43
CA HIS A 54 3.30 -1.46 -1.70
C HIS A 54 3.48 0.06 -1.62
N VAL A 55 4.68 0.49 -1.21
CA VAL A 55 5.17 1.87 -1.39
C VAL A 55 6.49 1.86 -2.15
N VAL A 56 6.63 2.78 -3.10
CA VAL A 56 7.79 2.95 -3.98
C VAL A 56 8.40 4.31 -3.71
N GLY A 57 9.70 4.34 -3.40
CA GLY A 57 10.38 5.58 -3.09
C GLY A 57 11.80 5.38 -2.59
N ASN A 58 12.62 6.44 -2.67
CA ASN A 58 14.02 6.42 -2.23
C ASN A 58 14.84 5.24 -2.78
N GLY A 59 14.60 4.87 -4.04
CA GLY A 59 15.35 3.81 -4.74
C GLY A 59 14.96 2.37 -4.36
N ARG A 60 13.84 2.16 -3.67
CA ARG A 60 13.39 0.83 -3.25
C ARG A 60 11.87 0.66 -3.34
N VAL A 61 11.45 -0.59 -3.24
CA VAL A 61 10.04 -0.97 -3.10
C VAL A 61 9.88 -1.74 -1.80
N MET A 62 8.88 -1.32 -1.01
CA MET A 62 8.53 -1.97 0.24
C MET A 62 7.13 -2.56 0.11
N GLN A 63 6.99 -3.86 0.36
CA GLN A 63 5.68 -4.48 0.51
C GLN A 63 5.23 -4.34 1.98
N VAL A 64 4.13 -3.63 2.17
CA VAL A 64 3.61 -3.25 3.50
C VAL A 64 2.27 -3.90 3.81
N GLY A 65 1.58 -4.45 2.82
CA GLY A 65 0.33 -5.20 2.98
C GLY A 65 0.26 -6.42 2.05
N PRO A 66 -0.69 -7.35 2.30
CA PRO A 66 -0.88 -8.52 1.46
C PRO A 66 -1.36 -8.12 0.05
N VAL A 67 -1.03 -8.94 -0.94
CA VAL A 67 -1.65 -8.93 -2.27
C VAL A 67 -2.72 -10.00 -2.35
N ASN A 68 -3.56 -9.96 -3.39
CA ASN A 68 -4.62 -10.94 -3.63
C ASN A 68 -5.58 -11.08 -2.42
N ASN A 69 -5.87 -9.95 -1.75
CA ASN A 69 -6.62 -9.89 -0.50
C ASN A 69 -7.63 -8.72 -0.43
N GLY A 70 -7.72 -7.89 -1.48
CA GLY A 70 -8.42 -6.62 -1.44
C GLY A 70 -7.74 -5.58 -0.54
N SER A 71 -8.20 -4.33 -0.63
CA SER A 71 -7.70 -3.25 0.23
C SER A 71 -8.72 -2.13 0.41
N TRP A 72 -8.65 -1.40 1.52
CA TRP A 72 -9.37 -0.13 1.66
C TRP A 72 -8.52 1.02 1.12
N ASP A 73 -8.30 1.06 -0.20
CA ASP A 73 -7.37 2.00 -0.83
C ASP A 73 -8.05 3.08 -1.70
N VAL A 74 -9.21 2.78 -2.31
CA VAL A 74 -9.90 3.71 -3.23
C VAL A 74 -11.20 4.30 -2.66
N GLY A 75 -11.55 3.98 -1.41
CA GLY A 75 -12.70 4.58 -0.72
C GLY A 75 -14.07 4.23 -1.34
N GLY A 76 -14.17 3.13 -2.09
CA GLY A 76 -15.38 2.75 -2.80
C GLY A 76 -15.46 1.25 -3.11
N GLY A 77 -16.43 0.85 -3.94
CA GLY A 77 -16.69 -0.57 -4.23
C GLY A 77 -15.49 -1.34 -4.82
N TRP A 78 -14.61 -0.65 -5.55
CA TRP A 78 -13.40 -1.25 -6.11
C TRP A 78 -12.32 -1.59 -5.08
N ASN A 79 -12.49 -1.23 -3.80
CA ASN A 79 -11.72 -1.81 -2.69
C ASN A 79 -11.76 -3.36 -2.70
N ALA A 80 -12.89 -3.94 -3.13
CA ALA A 80 -13.10 -5.38 -3.25
C ALA A 80 -12.46 -6.00 -4.51
N GLU A 81 -11.80 -5.21 -5.35
CA GLU A 81 -11.17 -5.65 -6.60
C GLU A 81 -9.64 -5.55 -6.58
N SER A 82 -9.05 -5.01 -5.51
CA SER A 82 -7.62 -4.74 -5.39
C SER A 82 -6.80 -6.03 -5.23
N TYR A 83 -6.13 -6.48 -6.29
CA TYR A 83 -5.05 -7.47 -6.18
C TYR A 83 -3.83 -6.83 -5.49
N ALA A 84 -3.51 -5.59 -5.87
CA ALA A 84 -2.48 -4.79 -5.26
C ALA A 84 -2.82 -3.29 -5.38
N ALA A 85 -2.41 -2.51 -4.39
CA ALA A 85 -2.43 -1.04 -4.40
C ALA A 85 -1.00 -0.52 -4.14
N VAL A 86 -0.47 0.31 -5.05
CA VAL A 86 0.92 0.75 -5.07
C VAL A 86 0.99 2.27 -4.94
N GLU A 87 1.65 2.74 -3.90
CA GLU A 87 1.86 4.16 -3.60
C GLU A 87 3.23 4.65 -4.08
N LEU A 88 3.28 5.73 -4.86
CA LEU A 88 4.51 6.48 -5.13
C LEU A 88 4.67 7.60 -4.07
N ILE A 89 5.84 7.71 -3.43
CA ILE A 89 6.10 8.83 -2.51
C ILE A 89 6.07 10.17 -3.26
N GLU A 90 5.69 11.25 -2.59
CA GLU A 90 5.69 12.60 -3.19
C GLU A 90 6.84 13.49 -2.69
N SER A 91 7.84 12.89 -2.05
CA SER A 91 9.04 13.59 -1.52
C SER A 91 10.30 13.35 -2.35
N HIS A 92 10.16 12.91 -3.60
CA HIS A 92 11.29 12.74 -4.51
C HIS A 92 12.03 14.08 -4.70
N SER A 93 13.33 14.10 -4.40
CA SER A 93 14.24 15.14 -4.88
C SER A 93 14.94 14.63 -6.13
N THR A 94 14.79 15.35 -7.23
CA THR A 94 15.63 15.20 -8.44
C THR A 94 17.02 15.78 -8.23
#